data_AF-A0A2N9NCC4-F1
#
_entry.id   AF-A0A2N9NCC4-F1
#
_cell.length_a   1.000
_cell.length_b   1.000
_cell.length_c   1.000
_cell.angle_alpha   90.00
_cell.angle_beta   90.00
_cell.angle_gamma   90.00
#
_symmetry.space_group_name_H-M   'P 1'
#
loop_
_entity.id
_entity.type
_entity.pdbx_description
1 polymer ?
#
loop_
_entity_poly.entity_id
_entity_poly.type
_entity_poly.pdbx_seq_one_letter_code
_entity_poly.pdbx_strand_id
1 'polypeptide(L)' 'MADRKQFLGNIKTDPELKRILETSRQTQVTEEELQEQRISFAFGNAPANAKNITKDSVRQTSKKLRLLT' A
#
# COMPACT_ATOMS: atom_id res chain seq x y z
N MET A 1 7.37 12.44 4.13
CA MET A 1 5.97 12.05 3.84
C MET A 1 5.35 13.23 3.10
N ALA A 2 4.64 13.02 2.00
CA ALA A 2 3.93 14.12 1.33
C ALA A 2 2.95 14.76 2.31
N ASP A 3 2.90 16.09 2.34
CA ASP A 3 1.97 16.83 3.19
C ASP A 3 0.54 16.43 2.87
N ARG A 4 -0.10 15.74 3.82
CA ARG A 4 -1.49 15.29 3.69
C ARG A 4 -2.40 16.50 3.88
N LYS A 5 -2.81 17.12 2.77
CA LYS A 5 -3.96 18.04 2.77
C LYS A 5 -5.19 17.27 3.25
N GLN A 6 -5.61 17.52 4.49
CA GLN A 6 -6.93 17.08 4.96
C GLN A 6 -7.98 17.75 4.07
N PHE A 7 -8.82 16.94 3.44
CA PHE A 7 -9.76 17.39 2.42
C PHE A 7 -10.76 18.40 2.98
N LEU A 8 -10.88 19.54 2.30
CA LEU A 8 -11.89 20.57 2.52
C LEU A 8 -13.14 20.23 1.68
N GLY A 9 -14.28 19.97 2.33
CA GLY A 9 -15.62 20.08 1.73
C GLY A 9 -16.49 18.82 1.68
N ASN A 10 -17.79 19.02 1.42
CA ASN A 10 -18.77 17.97 1.09
C ASN A 10 -18.47 17.39 -0.30
N ILE A 11 -17.56 16.42 -0.36
CA ILE A 11 -17.22 15.72 -1.60
C ILE A 11 -18.38 14.77 -1.95
N LYS A 12 -19.09 15.06 -3.04
CA LYS A 12 -20.04 14.09 -3.62
C LYS A 12 -19.25 12.92 -4.19
N THR A 13 -19.56 11.71 -3.74
CA THR A 13 -18.94 10.49 -4.26
C THR A 13 -19.36 10.27 -5.71
N ASP A 14 -18.38 10.05 -6.59
CA ASP A 14 -18.62 9.64 -7.96
C ASP A 14 -19.32 8.25 -7.98
N PRO A 15 -20.52 8.13 -8.59
CA PRO A 15 -21.26 6.86 -8.62
C PRO A 15 -20.53 5.73 -9.35
N GLU A 16 -19.75 6.04 -10.38
CA GLU A 16 -18.98 5.06 -11.12
C GLU A 16 -17.79 4.56 -10.29
N LEU A 17 -17.07 5.46 -9.61
CA LEU A 17 -16.02 5.05 -8.68
C LEU A 17 -16.57 4.18 -7.55
N LYS A 18 -17.75 4.51 -7.02
CA LYS A 18 -18.42 3.67 -6.02
C LYS A 18 -18.73 2.28 -6.57
N ARG A 19 -19.28 2.20 -7.79
CA ARG A 19 -19.58 0.92 -8.45
C ARG A 19 -18.31 0.08 -8.62
N ILE A 20 -17.24 0.67 -9.14
CA ILE A 20 -15.95 -0.02 -9.35
C ILE A 20 -15.38 -0.53 -8.02
N LEU A 21 -15.43 0.30 -6.97
CA LEU A 21 -14.96 -0.09 -5.65
C LEU A 21 -15.73 -1.31 -5.13
N GLU A 22 -17.06 -1.29 -5.19
CA GLU A 22 -17.89 -2.41 -4.74
C GLU A 22 -17.63 -3.69 -5.54
N THR A 23 -17.44 -3.60 -6.85
CA THR A 23 -17.04 -4.75 -7.67
C THR A 23 -15.67 -5.28 -7.27
N SER A 24 -14.70 -4.40 -7.03
CA SER A 24 -13.32 -4.80 -6.67
C SER A 24 -13.22 -5.50 -5.31
N ARG A 25 -14.16 -5.24 -4.38
CA ARG A 25 -14.20 -5.92 -3.07
C ARG A 25 -14.40 -7.43 -3.18
N GLN A 26 -14.98 -7.89 -4.28
CA GLN A 26 -15.25 -9.32 -4.51
C GLN A 26 -14.04 -10.04 -5.13
N THR A 27 -13.03 -9.29 -5.58
CA THR A 27 -11.79 -9.86 -6.10
C THR A 27 -11.01 -10.52 -4.97
N GLN A 28 -10.87 -11.84 -5.03
CA GLN A 28 -9.98 -12.56 -4.14
C GLN A 28 -8.54 -12.28 -4.54
N VAL A 29 -7.70 -11.98 -3.55
CA VAL A 29 -6.27 -11.75 -3.73
C VAL A 29 -5.54 -12.82 -2.94
N THR A 30 -4.56 -13.48 -3.56
CA THR A 30 -3.79 -14.53 -2.87
C THR A 30 -2.81 -13.92 -1.88
N GLU A 31 -2.29 -14.73 -0.94
CA GLU A 31 -1.29 -14.24 0.01
C GLU A 31 0.01 -13.84 -0.69
N GLU A 32 0.39 -14.52 -1.78
CA GLU A 32 1.55 -14.20 -2.60
C GLU A 32 1.39 -12.84 -3.28
N GLU A 33 0.20 -12.56 -3.83
CA GLU A 33 -0.13 -11.26 -4.44
C GLU A 33 -0.12 -10.14 -3.40
N LEU A 34 -0.75 -10.37 -2.23
CA LEU A 34 -0.70 -9.42 -1.12
C LEU A 34 0.74 -9.17 -0.65
N GLN A 35 1.57 -10.22 -0.58
CA GLN A 35 2.96 -10.08 -0.19
C GLN A 35 3.75 -9.23 -1.20
N GLU A 36 3.61 -9.47 -2.50
CA GLU A 36 4.31 -8.67 -3.52
C GLU A 36 3.78 -7.23 -3.58
N GLN A 37 2.48 -7.00 -3.35
CA GLN A 37 1.91 -5.66 -3.19
C GLN A 37 2.54 -4.92 -2.01
N ARG A 38 2.66 -5.57 -0.84
CA ARG A 38 3.32 -4.97 0.33
C ARG A 38 4.79 -4.65 0.05
N ILE A 39 5.51 -5.54 -0.64
CA ILE A 39 6.90 -5.30 -1.04
C ILE A 39 7.00 -4.08 -1.97
N SER A 40 6.16 -4.04 -2.99
CA SER A 40 6.14 -2.96 -3.99
C SER A 40 5.78 -1.62 -3.35
N PHE A 41 4.79 -1.61 -2.44
CA PHE A 41 4.40 -0.41 -1.70
C PHE A 41 5.54 0.11 -0.83
N ALA A 42 6.15 -0.76 -0.01
CA ALA A 42 7.22 -0.34 0.90
C ALA A 42 8.47 0.15 0.16
N PHE A 43 8.86 -0.51 -0.93
CA PHE A 43 9.97 -0.05 -1.78
C PHE A 43 9.62 1.25 -2.53
N GLY A 44 8.45 1.32 -3.16
CA GLY A 44 8.01 2.50 -3.93
C GLY A 44 7.80 3.75 -3.08
N ASN A 45 7.56 3.59 -1.76
CA ASN A 45 7.45 4.68 -0.80
C ASN A 45 8.72 4.89 0.04
N ALA A 46 9.82 4.21 -0.27
CA ALA A 46 11.09 4.44 0.41
C ALA A 46 11.59 5.88 0.17
N PRO A 47 12.20 6.55 1.17
CA PRO A 47 12.82 7.85 0.96
C PRO A 47 13.83 7.80 -0.19
N ALA A 48 13.83 8.80 -1.08
CA ALA A 48 14.71 8.79 -2.26
C ALA A 48 16.21 8.73 -1.93
N ASN A 49 16.60 9.19 -0.74
CA ASN A 49 17.97 9.13 -0.24
C ASN A 49 18.28 7.86 0.58
N ALA A 50 17.34 6.92 0.69
CA ALA A 50 17.53 5.68 1.42
C ALA A 50 18.47 4.75 0.64
N LYS A 51 19.70 4.59 1.15
CA LYS A 51 20.71 3.72 0.52
C LYS A 51 20.47 2.22 0.78
N ASN A 52 19.80 1.90 1.89
CA ASN A 52 19.68 0.52 2.38
C ASN A 52 18.27 -0.09 2.18
N ILE A 53 17.32 0.67 1.63
CA ILE A 53 15.96 0.16 1.35
C ILE A 53 15.90 -0.20 -0.13
N THR A 54 16.30 -1.43 -0.44
CA THR A 54 16.19 -2.03 -1.78
C THR A 54 14.97 -2.95 -1.85
N LYS A 55 14.48 -3.24 -3.06
CA LYS A 55 13.37 -4.20 -3.23
C LYS A 55 13.68 -5.57 -2.60
N ASP A 56 14.92 -6.03 -2.68
CA ASP A 56 15.34 -7.28 -2.06
C ASP A 56 15.40 -7.21 -0.53
N SER A 57 15.89 -6.11 0.04
CA SER A 57 15.88 -5.91 1.49
C SER A 57 14.45 -5.91 2.07
N VAL A 58 13.51 -5.29 1.34
CA VAL A 58 12.08 -5.26 1.71
C VAL A 58 11.48 -6.66 1.58
N ARG A 59 11.79 -7.41 0.51
CA ARG A 59 11.34 -8.80 0.34
C ARG A 59 11.83 -9.73 1.44
N GLN A 60 13.06 -9.57 1.91
CA GLN A 60 13.57 -10.35 3.04
C GLN A 60 12.87 -9.96 4.35
N THR A 61 12.62 -8.68 4.55
CA THR A 61 12.00 -8.16 5.77
C THR A 61 10.50 -8.45 5.82
N SER A 62 9.78 -8.48 4.69
CA SER A 62 8.34 -8.77 4.64
C SER A 62 7.97 -10.18 5.12
N LYS A 63 8.95 -11.08 5.21
CA LYS A 63 8.81 -12.43 5.76
C LYS A 63 8.97 -12.50 7.29
N LYS A 64 9.37 -11.39 7.93
CA LYS A 64 9.69 -11.33 9.36
C LYS A 64 8.74 -10.35 10.05
N LEU A 65 8.01 -10.83 11.04
CA LEU A 65 7.26 -9.97 11.96
C LEU A 65 8.02 -9.86 13.27
N ARG A 66 8.43 -8.65 13.64
CA ARG A 66 8.95 -8.38 14.98
C ARG A 66 7.78 -7.99 15.86
N LEU A 67 7.37 -8.90 16.74
CA LEU A 67 6.45 -8.55 17.82
C LEU A 67 7.25 -7.76 18.87
N LEU A 68 6.81 -6.55 19.17
CA LEU A 68 7.30 -5.80 20.31
C LEU A 68 6.62 -6.42 21.54
N THR A 69 7.39 -7.16 22.32
CA THR A 69 7.04 -7.58 23.69
C THR A 69 7.51 -6.54 24.69
#